data_AF-A0A9E0NVC7-F1
#
_entry.id   AF-A0A9E0NVC7-F1
#
_cell.length_a   1.000
_cell.length_b   1.000
_cell.length_c   1.000
_cell.angle_alpha   90.00
_cell.angle_beta   90.00
_cell.angle_gamma   90.00
#
_symmetry.space_group_name_H-M   'P 1'
#
loop_
_entity.id
_entity.type
_entity.pdbx_description
1 polymer ?
#
loop_
_entity_poly.entity_id
_entity_poly.type
_entity_poly.pdbx_seq_one_letter_code
_entity_poly.pdbx_strand_id
1 'polypeptide(L)'
;MIKEVIIVEGKQDVNAINKAVEADCIMTHGFNLHNHTLTLIKQAYKKRGIIILTDPDYGGEKIRNFLSKRFPDAKHAFIPKAEATANNDIGVEQATPEAIRNALNKVRCLEWQEGTEFSHADLVKYNLNGVATAAVRRAKLGAALGIGYANAKTFLQRLNKYGVSRTEFEEEFNKMVLDEKMEETK
;
A
#
# COMPACT_ATOMS: atom_id res chain seq x y z
N MET A 1 17.82 5.56 9.83
CA MET A 1 17.44 4.22 10.28
C MET A 1 15.94 4.15 10.59
N ILE A 2 15.21 3.22 9.98
CA ILE A 2 13.80 2.90 10.31
C ILE A 2 13.78 2.00 11.54
N LYS A 3 12.93 2.31 12.53
CA LYS A 3 12.84 1.53 13.77
C LYS A 3 12.12 0.20 13.53
N GLU A 4 11.04 0.19 12.77
CA GLU A 4 10.26 -1.02 12.47
C GLU A 4 11.05 -1.99 11.58
N VAL A 5 10.65 -3.27 11.59
CA VAL A 5 11.19 -4.26 10.64
C VAL A 5 10.29 -4.32 9.41
N ILE A 6 10.89 -4.26 8.22
CA ILE A 6 10.14 -4.27 6.95
C ILE A 6 9.94 -5.72 6.49
N ILE A 7 8.70 -6.10 6.20
CA ILE A 7 8.35 -7.42 5.67
C ILE A 7 8.22 -7.32 4.16
N VAL A 8 9.03 -8.09 3.44
CA VAL A 8 9.11 -8.15 1.97
C VAL A 8 9.04 -9.58 1.47
N GLU A 9 8.87 -9.80 0.16
CA GLU A 9 8.64 -11.15 -0.39
C GLU A 9 9.95 -11.87 -0.71
N GLY A 10 10.88 -11.14 -1.36
CA GLY A 10 12.08 -11.69 -1.95
C GLY A 10 13.37 -10.97 -1.55
N LYS A 11 14.48 -11.53 -2.01
CA LYS A 11 15.82 -10.99 -1.76
C LYS A 11 16.07 -9.69 -2.53
N GLN A 12 15.49 -9.57 -3.72
CA GLN A 12 15.66 -8.37 -4.54
C GLN A 12 14.95 -7.16 -3.90
N ASP A 13 13.80 -7.37 -3.28
CA ASP A 13 13.15 -6.35 -2.44
C ASP A 13 14.08 -5.84 -1.35
N VAL A 14 14.73 -6.74 -0.59
CA VAL A 14 15.69 -6.34 0.45
C VAL A 14 16.80 -5.48 -0.12
N ASN A 15 17.32 -5.82 -1.30
CA ASN A 15 18.34 -5.01 -1.98
C ASN A 15 17.80 -3.62 -2.35
N ALA A 16 16.56 -3.53 -2.84
CA ALA A 16 15.92 -2.26 -3.18
C ALA A 16 15.68 -1.39 -1.94
N ILE A 17 15.19 -1.99 -0.84
CA ILE A 17 15.02 -1.32 0.46
C ILE A 17 16.37 -0.78 0.96
N ASN A 18 17.43 -1.58 0.96
CA ASN A 18 18.75 -1.19 1.45
C ASN A 18 19.38 -0.04 0.65
N LYS A 19 19.04 0.10 -0.64
CA LYS A 19 19.44 1.25 -1.46
C LYS A 19 18.66 2.52 -1.09
N ALA A 20 17.44 2.37 -0.58
CA ALA A 20 16.56 3.46 -0.22
C ALA A 20 16.78 3.96 1.21
N VAL A 21 16.80 3.04 2.18
CA VAL A 21 16.79 3.32 3.61
C VAL A 21 17.58 2.27 4.38
N GLU A 22 18.08 2.66 5.54
CA GLU A 22 18.65 1.73 6.50
C GLU A 22 17.52 1.13 7.37
N ALA A 23 17.19 -0.13 7.12
CA ALA A 23 16.13 -0.86 7.81
C ALA A 23 16.42 -2.36 7.85
N ASP A 24 16.01 -3.02 8.94
CA ASP A 24 16.04 -4.48 8.98
C ASP A 24 14.86 -5.06 8.20
N CYS A 25 15.10 -6.11 7.43
CA CYS A 25 14.09 -6.77 6.61
C CYS A 25 13.90 -8.23 7.01
N ILE A 26 12.66 -8.73 6.93
CA ILE A 26 12.35 -10.16 6.98
C ILE A 26 11.65 -10.53 5.67
N MET A 27 12.16 -11.58 5.02
CA MET A 27 11.61 -12.11 3.78
C MET A 27 10.56 -13.20 4.05
N THR A 28 9.45 -13.18 3.31
CA THR A 28 8.43 -14.22 3.40
C THR A 28 8.70 -15.42 2.47
N HIS A 29 9.53 -15.24 1.43
CA HIS A 29 9.79 -16.22 0.37
C HIS A 29 8.51 -16.64 -0.37
N GLY A 30 7.71 -15.65 -0.77
CA GLY A 30 6.36 -15.85 -1.30
C GLY A 30 5.36 -16.25 -0.21
N PHE A 31 4.33 -17.02 -0.59
CA PHE A 31 3.25 -17.41 0.34
C PHE A 31 3.59 -18.59 1.26
N ASN A 32 4.71 -19.29 1.02
CA ASN A 32 5.18 -20.37 1.90
C ASN A 32 5.88 -19.78 3.15
N LEU A 33 5.06 -19.16 4.02
CA LEU A 33 5.48 -18.62 5.30
C LEU A 33 5.79 -19.75 6.28
N HIS A 34 7.06 -20.17 6.29
CA HIS A 34 7.58 -21.17 7.22
C HIS A 34 7.35 -20.72 8.68
N ASN A 35 7.13 -21.69 9.57
CA ASN A 35 6.90 -21.43 11.01
C ASN A 35 8.04 -20.60 11.64
N HIS A 36 9.26 -20.81 11.19
CA HIS A 36 10.42 -20.02 11.64
C HIS A 36 10.27 -18.54 11.26
N THR A 37 9.96 -18.24 10.00
CA THR A 37 9.72 -16.86 9.52
C THR A 37 8.59 -16.19 10.31
N LEU A 38 7.47 -16.88 10.54
CA LEU A 38 6.38 -16.33 11.35
C LEU A 38 6.80 -16.04 12.79
N THR A 39 7.67 -16.87 13.36
CA THR A 39 8.23 -16.64 14.70
C THR A 39 9.08 -15.37 14.72
N LEU A 40 9.93 -15.17 13.71
CA LEU A 40 10.73 -13.95 13.56
C LEU A 40 9.85 -12.70 13.42
N ILE A 41 8.83 -12.76 12.55
CA ILE A 41 7.89 -11.65 12.36
C ILE A 41 7.17 -11.33 13.68
N LYS A 42 6.71 -12.35 14.41
CA LYS A 42 6.05 -12.16 15.71
C LYS A 42 6.97 -11.52 16.75
N GLN A 43 8.26 -11.86 16.77
CA GLN A 43 9.24 -11.24 17.65
C GLN A 43 9.51 -9.78 17.25
N ALA A 44 9.68 -9.51 15.97
CA ALA A 44 9.87 -8.16 15.44
C ALA A 44 8.66 -7.27 15.75
N TYR A 45 7.45 -7.77 15.51
CA TYR A 45 6.19 -7.10 15.83
C TYR A 45 6.12 -6.64 17.28
N LYS A 46 6.44 -7.54 18.22
CA LYS A 46 6.39 -7.22 19.66
C LYS A 46 7.47 -6.25 20.12
N LYS A 47 8.69 -6.34 19.55
CA LYS A 47 9.84 -5.56 20.02
C LYS A 47 9.94 -4.18 19.38
N ARG A 48 9.66 -4.10 18.08
CA ARG A 48 9.95 -2.92 17.25
C ARG A 48 8.74 -2.45 16.44
N GLY A 49 7.76 -3.32 16.21
CA GLY A 49 6.74 -3.13 15.19
C GLY A 49 7.22 -3.63 13.82
N ILE A 50 6.26 -3.83 12.90
CA ILE A 50 6.55 -4.23 11.52
C ILE A 50 5.86 -3.31 10.52
N ILE A 51 6.47 -3.12 9.36
CA ILE A 51 5.86 -2.48 8.19
C ILE A 51 5.75 -3.54 7.09
N ILE A 52 4.55 -3.79 6.60
CA ILE A 52 4.30 -4.71 5.49
C ILE A 52 4.44 -3.93 4.17
N LEU A 53 5.43 -4.32 3.36
CA LEU A 53 5.72 -3.75 2.05
C LEU A 53 5.92 -4.89 1.04
N THR A 54 4.78 -5.39 0.55
CA THR A 54 4.69 -6.46 -0.45
C THR A 54 4.43 -5.90 -1.84
N ASP A 55 4.55 -6.76 -2.86
CA ASP A 55 4.32 -6.40 -4.24
C ASP A 55 2.87 -5.94 -4.50
N PRO A 56 2.64 -5.01 -5.44
CA PRO A 56 1.32 -4.55 -5.83
C PRO A 56 0.64 -5.53 -6.82
N ASP A 57 0.73 -6.82 -6.52
CA ASP A 57 0.20 -7.94 -7.30
C ASP A 57 -0.75 -8.81 -6.45
N TYR A 58 -1.13 -9.99 -6.96
CA TYR A 58 -2.01 -10.90 -6.23
C TYR A 58 -1.29 -11.68 -5.12
N GLY A 59 -0.02 -12.04 -5.32
CA GLY A 59 0.80 -12.75 -4.34
C GLY A 59 1.03 -11.92 -3.09
N GLY A 60 1.48 -10.69 -3.29
CA GLY A 60 1.73 -9.72 -2.23
C GLY A 60 0.47 -9.35 -1.47
N GLU A 61 -0.66 -9.19 -2.15
CA GLU A 61 -1.94 -8.91 -1.48
C GLU A 61 -2.40 -10.09 -0.60
N LYS A 62 -2.14 -11.34 -1.01
CA LYS A 62 -2.41 -12.51 -0.16
C LYS A 62 -1.55 -12.52 1.10
N ILE A 63 -0.25 -12.26 0.96
CA ILE A 63 0.70 -12.20 2.08
C ILE A 63 0.29 -11.06 3.03
N ARG A 64 0.03 -9.87 2.48
CA ARG A 64 -0.44 -8.70 3.23
C ARG A 64 -1.69 -9.02 4.05
N ASN A 65 -2.71 -9.63 3.45
CA ASN A 65 -3.94 -10.00 4.16
C ASN A 65 -3.72 -11.07 5.22
N PHE A 66 -2.86 -12.07 4.95
CA PHE A 66 -2.53 -13.11 5.91
C PHE A 66 -1.82 -12.54 7.16
N LEU A 67 -0.88 -11.62 6.95
CA LEU A 67 -0.13 -10.98 8.04
C LEU A 67 -0.98 -9.96 8.80
N SER A 68 -1.78 -9.14 8.09
CA SER A 68 -2.69 -8.16 8.72
C SER A 68 -3.62 -8.80 9.76
N LYS A 69 -4.13 -10.01 9.47
CA LYS A 69 -5.03 -10.74 10.39
C LYS A 69 -4.31 -11.21 11.66
N ARG A 70 -3.01 -11.45 11.60
CA ARG A 70 -2.20 -11.98 12.72
C ARG A 70 -1.53 -10.88 13.52
N PHE A 71 -1.27 -9.75 12.87
CA PHE A 71 -0.53 -8.61 13.39
C PHE A 71 -1.39 -7.36 13.16
N PRO A 72 -2.44 -7.14 13.98
CA PRO A 72 -3.43 -6.08 13.76
C PRO A 72 -2.84 -4.67 13.83
N ASP A 73 -1.78 -4.45 14.59
CA ASP A 73 -1.10 -3.15 14.70
C ASP A 73 0.04 -3.01 13.67
N ALA A 74 0.11 -3.91 12.68
CA ALA A 74 1.10 -3.81 11.63
C ALA A 74 0.89 -2.54 10.83
N LYS A 75 1.99 -1.86 10.54
CA LYS A 75 2.03 -0.75 9.63
C LYS A 75 2.04 -1.25 8.19
N HIS A 76 1.51 -0.45 7.29
CA HIS A 76 1.36 -0.79 5.88
C HIS A 76 1.94 0.31 5.00
N ALA A 77 2.85 -0.08 4.11
CA ALA A 77 3.34 0.77 3.03
C ALA A 77 2.86 0.20 1.69
N PHE A 78 2.66 1.09 0.72
CA PHE A 78 2.22 0.75 -0.63
C PHE A 78 3.02 1.56 -1.65
N ILE A 79 3.66 0.87 -2.59
CA ILE A 79 4.26 1.52 -3.75
C ILE A 79 3.21 1.57 -4.86
N PRO A 80 3.01 2.73 -5.51
CA PRO A 80 2.11 2.83 -6.65
C PRO A 80 2.49 1.81 -7.73
N LYS A 81 1.49 1.16 -8.34
CA LYS A 81 1.76 0.13 -9.36
C LYS A 81 2.65 0.65 -10.49
N ALA A 82 2.46 1.90 -10.91
CA ALA A 82 3.27 2.52 -11.95
C ALA A 82 4.76 2.69 -11.55
N GLU A 83 5.04 2.90 -10.27
CA GLU A 83 6.41 3.05 -9.74
C GLU A 83 7.06 1.70 -9.39
N ALA A 84 6.27 0.63 -9.29
CA ALA A 84 6.73 -0.73 -9.05
C ALA A 84 6.71 -1.60 -10.32
N THR A 85 6.55 -1.00 -11.52
CA THR A 85 6.52 -1.74 -12.79
C THR A 85 7.69 -1.29 -13.66
N ALA A 86 8.57 -2.22 -14.02
CA ALA A 86 9.64 -1.99 -14.99
C ALA A 86 10.00 -3.29 -15.71
N ASN A 87 10.48 -3.19 -16.96
CA ASN A 87 10.96 -4.35 -17.74
C ASN A 87 9.95 -5.50 -17.87
N ASN A 88 8.65 -5.20 -18.02
CA ASN A 88 7.55 -6.17 -18.03
C ASN A 88 7.40 -6.98 -16.73
N ASP A 89 7.96 -6.48 -15.64
CA ASP A 89 7.91 -7.10 -14.32
C ASP A 89 7.33 -6.12 -13.28
N ILE A 90 6.77 -6.66 -12.20
CA ILE A 90 6.10 -5.91 -11.15
C ILE A 90 6.56 -6.38 -9.77
N GLY A 91 7.11 -5.46 -8.99
CA GLY A 91 7.55 -5.77 -7.63
C GLY A 91 8.26 -4.61 -6.95
N VAL A 92 8.48 -4.74 -5.64
CA VAL A 92 9.24 -3.75 -4.85
C VAL A 92 10.66 -3.61 -5.38
N GLU A 93 11.24 -4.68 -5.89
CA GLU A 93 12.53 -4.69 -6.59
C GLU A 93 12.63 -3.77 -7.81
N GLN A 94 11.51 -3.48 -8.49
CA GLN A 94 11.47 -2.57 -9.63
C GLN A 94 11.33 -1.09 -9.22
N ALA A 95 11.04 -0.84 -7.94
CA ALA A 95 10.82 0.51 -7.44
C ALA A 95 12.12 1.30 -7.28
N THR A 96 12.06 2.60 -7.56
CA THR A 96 13.18 3.50 -7.31
C THR A 96 13.37 3.69 -5.79
N PRO A 97 14.59 4.05 -5.34
CA PRO A 97 14.81 4.40 -3.94
C PRO A 97 13.88 5.50 -3.42
N GLU A 98 13.51 6.44 -4.30
CA GLU A 98 12.58 7.52 -3.97
C GLU A 98 11.14 7.01 -3.78
N ALA A 99 10.66 6.13 -4.68
CA ALA A 99 9.36 5.49 -4.56
C ALA A 99 9.20 4.74 -3.23
N ILE A 100 10.25 4.01 -2.82
CA ILE A 100 10.29 3.30 -1.53
C ILE A 100 10.22 4.29 -0.36
N ARG A 101 11.00 5.37 -0.38
CA ARG A 101 10.96 6.41 0.67
C ARG A 101 9.58 7.06 0.76
N ASN A 102 8.97 7.37 -0.38
CA ASN A 102 7.63 7.95 -0.45
C ASN A 102 6.58 6.98 0.13
N ALA A 103 6.66 5.69 -0.19
CA ALA A 103 5.78 4.67 0.38
C ALA A 103 5.95 4.54 1.90
N LEU A 104 7.18 4.63 2.42
CA LEU A 104 7.48 4.57 3.85
C LEU A 104 7.05 5.85 4.61
N ASN A 105 7.04 7.01 3.95
CA ASN A 105 6.51 8.24 4.53
C ASN A 105 4.98 8.26 4.61
N LYS A 106 4.30 7.49 3.75
CA LYS A 106 2.84 7.36 3.70
C LYS A 106 2.31 6.11 4.42
N VAL A 107 3.06 5.63 5.41
CA VAL A 107 2.70 4.42 6.15
C VAL A 107 1.36 4.59 6.86
N ARG A 108 0.46 3.64 6.62
CA ARG A 108 -0.85 3.56 7.27
C ARG A 108 -0.84 2.52 8.38
N CYS A 109 -1.58 2.77 9.44
CA CYS A 109 -1.91 1.76 10.43
C CYS A 109 -3.32 1.24 10.14
N LEU A 110 -3.63 0.03 10.58
CA LEU A 110 -5.01 -0.40 10.65
C LEU A 110 -5.67 0.37 11.78
N GLU A 111 -6.59 1.28 11.47
CA GLU A 111 -7.46 1.83 12.50
C GLU A 111 -8.52 0.77 12.82
N TRP A 112 -8.51 0.28 14.05
CA TRP A 112 -9.47 -0.71 14.53
C TRP A 112 -10.81 -0.04 14.83
N GLN A 113 -11.37 0.63 13.84
CA GLN A 113 -12.79 0.91 13.74
C GLN A 113 -13.22 0.34 12.40
N GLU A 114 -14.31 -0.42 12.38
CA GLU A 114 -15.02 -0.73 11.15
C GLU A 114 -15.55 0.60 10.60
N GLY A 115 -14.68 1.37 9.95
CA GLY A 115 -15.04 2.63 9.33
C GLY A 115 -16.14 2.35 8.32
N THR A 116 -17.30 2.97 8.50
CA THR A 116 -18.36 3.03 7.49
C THR A 116 -18.37 4.38 6.79
N GLU A 117 -17.27 5.13 6.92
CA GLU A 117 -17.07 6.47 6.36
C GLU A 117 -17.33 6.51 4.86
N PHE A 118 -16.90 5.46 4.16
CA PHE A 118 -17.15 5.31 2.74
C PHE A 118 -18.06 4.11 2.46
N SER A 119 -18.96 4.32 1.51
CA SER A 119 -19.88 3.34 0.97
C SER A 119 -19.65 3.12 -0.53
N HIS A 120 -20.34 2.13 -1.11
CA HIS A 120 -20.35 1.96 -2.56
C HIS A 120 -20.95 3.18 -3.29
N ALA A 121 -21.93 3.86 -2.68
CA ALA A 121 -22.53 5.07 -3.25
C ALA A 121 -21.50 6.19 -3.39
N ASP A 122 -20.56 6.31 -2.44
CA ASP A 122 -19.47 7.27 -2.54
C ASP A 122 -18.57 6.98 -3.74
N LEU A 123 -18.21 5.71 -3.97
CA LEU A 123 -17.39 5.37 -5.15
C LEU A 123 -18.07 5.76 -6.46
N VAL A 124 -19.40 5.61 -6.56
CA VAL A 124 -20.13 6.06 -7.75
C VAL A 124 -20.16 7.59 -7.81
N LYS A 125 -20.45 8.27 -6.69
CA LYS A 125 -20.47 9.74 -6.58
C LYS A 125 -19.16 10.39 -7.04
N TYR A 126 -18.02 9.83 -6.63
CA TYR A 126 -16.69 10.33 -6.99
C TYR A 126 -16.14 9.74 -8.30
N ASN A 127 -16.98 9.05 -9.10
CA ASN A 127 -16.57 8.44 -10.38
C ASN A 127 -15.39 7.47 -10.23
N LEU A 128 -15.31 6.80 -9.08
CA LEU A 128 -14.34 5.75 -8.76
C LEU A 128 -14.92 4.35 -9.03
N ASN A 129 -16.15 4.25 -9.56
CA ASN A 129 -16.73 3.01 -10.07
C ASN A 129 -17.72 3.30 -11.21
N GLY A 130 -17.91 2.36 -12.14
CA GLY A 130 -18.92 2.45 -13.21
C GLY A 130 -18.57 3.36 -14.40
N VAL A 131 -17.40 3.98 -14.41
CA VAL A 131 -16.92 4.82 -15.54
C VAL A 131 -15.56 4.34 -16.06
N ALA A 132 -15.25 4.64 -17.32
CA ALA A 132 -14.01 4.20 -17.98
C ALA A 132 -12.74 4.67 -17.26
N THR A 133 -12.75 5.89 -16.71
CA THR A 133 -11.61 6.49 -15.99
C THR A 133 -11.46 5.99 -14.54
N ALA A 134 -12.40 5.19 -14.03
CA ALA A 134 -12.44 4.81 -12.61
C ALA A 134 -11.18 4.07 -12.15
N ALA A 135 -10.61 3.21 -13.00
CA ALA A 135 -9.39 2.46 -12.66
C ALA A 135 -8.17 3.39 -12.49
N VAL A 136 -8.01 4.36 -13.41
CA VAL A 136 -6.91 5.33 -13.38
C VAL A 136 -7.07 6.26 -12.17
N ARG A 137 -8.29 6.75 -11.91
CA ARG A 137 -8.58 7.59 -10.74
C ARG A 137 -8.30 6.88 -9.41
N ARG A 138 -8.72 5.61 -9.27
CA ARG A 138 -8.37 4.80 -8.09
C ARG A 138 -6.86 4.61 -7.93
N ALA A 139 -6.12 4.46 -9.04
CA ALA A 139 -4.66 4.34 -8.99
C ALA A 139 -4.01 5.64 -8.50
N LYS A 140 -4.37 6.79 -9.07
CA LYS A 140 -3.88 8.12 -8.69
C LYS A 140 -4.22 8.43 -7.22
N LEU A 141 -5.50 8.31 -6.86
CA LEU A 141 -5.98 8.62 -5.52
C LEU A 141 -5.43 7.64 -4.47
N GLY A 142 -5.32 6.34 -4.80
CA GLY A 142 -4.72 5.35 -3.92
C GLY A 142 -3.23 5.59 -3.65
N ALA A 143 -2.50 6.10 -4.64
CA ALA A 143 -1.11 6.53 -4.49
C ALA A 143 -0.99 7.80 -3.63
N ALA A 144 -1.87 8.78 -3.84
CA ALA A 144 -1.93 10.01 -3.05
C ALA A 144 -2.15 9.69 -1.56
N LEU A 145 -3.20 8.90 -1.28
CA LEU A 145 -3.61 8.47 0.06
C LEU A 145 -2.71 7.39 0.68
N GLY A 146 -1.77 6.80 -0.05
CA GLY A 146 -0.91 5.74 0.50
C GLY A 146 -1.68 4.46 0.85
N ILE A 147 -2.78 4.17 0.15
CA ILE A 147 -3.55 2.92 0.30
C ILE A 147 -3.38 1.99 -0.92
N GLY A 148 -2.52 2.38 -1.86
CA GLY A 148 -2.12 1.57 -3.01
C GLY A 148 -3.22 1.36 -4.06
N TYR A 149 -2.86 0.65 -5.12
CA TYR A 149 -3.77 0.31 -6.22
C TYR A 149 -4.73 -0.82 -5.81
N ALA A 150 -5.99 -0.72 -6.22
CA ALA A 150 -7.02 -1.72 -5.98
C ALA A 150 -8.20 -1.61 -6.96
N ASN A 151 -8.96 -2.71 -7.11
CA ASN A 151 -10.28 -2.68 -7.73
C ASN A 151 -11.29 -1.91 -6.84
N ALA A 152 -12.48 -1.59 -7.34
CA ALA A 152 -13.47 -0.81 -6.59
C ALA A 152 -13.79 -1.37 -5.20
N LYS A 153 -14.05 -2.69 -5.12
CA LYS A 153 -14.39 -3.36 -3.85
C LYS A 153 -13.25 -3.28 -2.84
N THR A 154 -12.04 -3.62 -3.27
CA THR A 154 -10.85 -3.59 -2.40
C THR A 154 -10.46 -2.16 -2.05
N PHE A 155 -10.62 -1.20 -2.97
CA PHE A 155 -10.36 0.22 -2.71
C PHE A 155 -11.27 0.77 -1.61
N LEU A 156 -12.58 0.49 -1.69
CA LEU A 156 -13.54 0.82 -0.64
C LEU A 156 -13.13 0.21 0.71
N GLN A 157 -12.78 -1.08 0.71
CA GLN A 157 -12.31 -1.75 1.91
C GLN A 157 -11.07 -1.08 2.49
N ARG A 158 -10.12 -0.65 1.65
CA ARG A 158 -8.89 0.01 2.09
C ARG A 158 -9.12 1.42 2.63
N LEU A 159 -10.00 2.22 2.03
CA LEU A 159 -10.38 3.54 2.55
C LEU A 159 -10.82 3.42 4.01
N ASN A 160 -11.74 2.49 4.27
CA ASN A 160 -12.29 2.26 5.60
C ASN A 160 -11.28 1.57 6.54
N LYS A 161 -10.52 0.59 6.05
CA LYS A 161 -9.59 -0.22 6.86
C LYS A 161 -8.32 0.55 7.28
N TYR A 162 -7.92 1.55 6.52
CA TYR A 162 -6.75 2.38 6.80
C TYR A 162 -7.09 3.76 7.39
N GLY A 163 -8.33 3.94 7.84
CA GLY A 163 -8.74 5.16 8.55
C GLY A 163 -8.64 6.42 7.71
N VAL A 164 -8.84 6.33 6.39
CA VAL A 164 -8.87 7.53 5.55
C VAL A 164 -10.07 8.37 5.99
N SER A 165 -9.84 9.63 6.33
CA SER A 165 -10.93 10.54 6.69
C SER A 165 -11.60 11.13 5.45
N ARG A 166 -12.85 11.58 5.58
CA ARG A 166 -13.54 12.29 4.50
C ARG A 166 -12.77 13.50 4.01
N THR A 167 -12.27 14.31 4.95
CA THR A 167 -11.51 15.54 4.67
C THR A 167 -10.26 15.22 3.87
N GLU A 168 -9.46 14.26 4.34
CA GLU A 168 -8.24 13.82 3.64
C GLU A 168 -8.55 13.31 2.23
N PHE A 169 -9.60 12.50 2.09
CA PHE A 169 -10.04 12.01 0.79
C PHE A 169 -10.44 13.14 -0.15
N GLU A 170 -11.24 14.09 0.32
CA GLU A 170 -11.74 15.19 -0.50
C GLU A 170 -10.63 16.16 -0.91
N GLU A 171 -9.66 16.42 -0.02
CA GLU A 171 -8.47 17.22 -0.35
C GLU A 171 -7.68 16.59 -1.50
N GLU A 172 -7.35 15.30 -1.41
CA GLU A 172 -6.60 14.60 -2.45
C GLU A 172 -7.41 14.40 -3.73
N PHE A 173 -8.72 14.17 -3.61
CA PHE A 173 -9.61 14.08 -4.77
C PHE A 173 -9.70 15.41 -5.53
N ASN A 174 -9.84 16.53 -4.82
CA ASN A 174 -9.91 17.85 -5.44
C ASN A 174 -8.61 18.20 -6.16
N LYS A 175 -7.45 17.90 -5.57
CA LYS A 175 -6.15 18.05 -6.24
C LYS A 175 -6.09 17.25 -7.54
N MET A 176 -6.46 15.96 -7.49
CA MET A 176 -6.49 15.09 -8.67
C MET A 176 -7.39 15.65 -9.78
N VAL A 177 -8.58 16.15 -9.45
CA VAL A 177 -9.51 16.73 -10.44
C VAL A 177 -8.98 18.04 -11.02
N LEU A 178 -8.28 18.86 -10.23
CA LEU A 178 -7.61 20.06 -10.75
C LEU A 178 -6.50 19.70 -11.75
N ASP A 179 -5.69 18.69 -11.43
CA ASP A 179 -4.63 18.21 -12.33
C ASP A 179 -5.19 17.68 -13.66
N GLU A 180 -6.29 16.92 -13.63
CA GLU A 180 -6.99 16.44 -14.83
C GLU A 180 -7.44 17.60 -15.73
N LYS A 181 -8.01 18.67 -15.15
CA LYS A 181 -8.44 19.85 -15.92
C LYS A 181 -7.27 20.61 -16.54
N MET A 182 -6.15 20.71 -15.84
CA MET A 182 -4.95 21.36 -16.39
C MET A 182 -4.33 20.58 -17.53
N GLU A 183 -4.41 19.24 -17.51
CA GLU A 183 -3.96 18.37 -18.59
C GLU A 183 -4.85 18.49 -19.84
N GLU A 184 -6.17 18.66 -19.67
CA GLU A 184 -7.12 18.84 -20.79
C GLU A 184 -7.03 20.21 -21.49
N THR A 185 -6.40 21.20 -20.85
CA THR A 185 -6.27 22.57 -21.38
C THR A 185 -4.92 22.80 -22.09
N LYS A 186 -4.04 21.80 -22.13
CA LYS A 186 -2.74 21.83 -22.82
C LYS A 186 -2.80 21.08 -24.14
#